data_AF-F5RJC9-F1
#
_entry.id   AF-F5RJC9-F1
#
_cell.length_a   1.000
_cell.length_b   1.000
_cell.length_c   1.000
_cell.angle_alpha   90.00
_cell.angle_beta   90.00
_cell.angle_gamma   90.00
#
_symmetry.space_group_name_H-M   'P 1'
#
loop_
_entity.id
_entity.type
_entity.pdbx_description
1 polymer ?
#
loop_
_entity_poly.entity_id
_entity_poly.type
_entity_poly.pdbx_seq_one_letter_code
_entity_poly.pdbx_strand_id
1 'polypeptide(L)'
;MNENEGYIETLTVNDVPWHRLTTPYGRATAFPRYFAVLEAMDDPTAVEKALYEMEINTEHQGTLWHATPFALIFLARIFRRALAAQAENETARMIAKRLLEHFLLIAECVHMGDELEHAAPLPRFSDLLREEYLWSEVYDEEEDELRWEDEDVFPAELFYSFYYYSAQVLASCEGELKQEALDSEMMNRI
;
A
#
# COMPACT_ATOMS: atom_id res chain seq x y z
N MET A 1 -10.35 18.36 -7.63
CA MET A 1 -9.74 17.07 -7.91
C MET A 1 -8.54 17.28 -8.81
N ASN A 2 -7.33 17.09 -8.30
CA ASN A 2 -6.12 17.11 -9.13
C ASN A 2 -5.98 15.77 -9.89
N GLU A 3 -5.07 15.70 -10.87
CA GLU A 3 -4.88 14.50 -11.72
C GLU A 3 -4.59 13.22 -10.89
N ASN A 4 -3.81 13.34 -9.82
CA ASN A 4 -3.45 12.22 -8.95
C ASN A 4 -4.62 11.76 -8.07
N GLU A 5 -5.43 12.68 -7.54
CA GLU A 5 -6.66 12.35 -6.81
C GLU A 5 -7.62 11.56 -7.72
N GLY A 6 -7.81 12.01 -8.96
CA GLY A 6 -8.63 11.29 -9.94
C GLY A 6 -8.07 9.91 -10.29
N TYR A 7 -6.74 9.78 -10.36
CA TYR A 7 -6.08 8.48 -10.55
C TYR A 7 -6.33 7.54 -9.37
N ILE A 8 -6.11 8.00 -8.13
CA ILE A 8 -6.35 7.23 -6.90
C ILE A 8 -7.80 6.74 -6.83
N GLU A 9 -8.77 7.56 -7.25
CA GLU A 9 -10.19 7.18 -7.21
C GLU A 9 -10.58 6.16 -8.29
N THR A 10 -10.01 6.27 -9.49
CA THR A 10 -10.47 5.52 -10.67
C THR A 10 -9.65 4.27 -11.00
N LEU A 11 -8.43 4.16 -10.47
CA LEU A 11 -7.55 3.01 -10.72
C LEU A 11 -8.24 1.68 -10.40
N THR A 12 -8.20 0.71 -11.31
CA THR A 12 -8.71 -0.63 -11.06
C THR A 12 -7.58 -1.61 -10.76
N VAL A 13 -7.90 -2.72 -10.07
CA VAL A 13 -6.91 -3.73 -9.70
C VAL A 13 -6.20 -4.34 -10.92
N ASN A 14 -6.86 -4.35 -12.09
CA ASN A 14 -6.30 -4.94 -13.31
C ASN A 14 -5.41 -3.96 -14.09
N ASP A 15 -5.44 -2.66 -13.76
CA ASP A 15 -4.60 -1.65 -14.41
C ASP A 15 -3.18 -1.61 -13.83
N VAL A 16 -2.94 -2.30 -12.71
CA VAL A 16 -1.64 -2.36 -12.05
C VAL A 16 -0.92 -3.65 -12.47
N PRO A 17 0.32 -3.58 -12.99
CA PRO A 17 1.10 -4.76 -13.35
C PRO A 17 1.74 -5.39 -12.10
N TRP A 18 0.93 -5.97 -11.22
CA TRP A 18 1.37 -6.47 -9.90
C TRP A 18 2.56 -7.43 -9.95
N HIS A 19 2.65 -8.25 -11.00
CA HIS A 19 3.75 -9.19 -11.20
C HIS A 19 5.08 -8.51 -11.58
N ARG A 20 5.08 -7.18 -11.73
CA ARG A 20 6.26 -6.36 -12.04
C ARG A 20 6.58 -5.34 -10.95
N LEU A 21 5.81 -5.31 -9.86
CA LEU A 21 6.05 -4.44 -8.72
C LEU A 21 6.68 -5.23 -7.58
N THR A 22 7.71 -4.66 -6.98
CA THR A 22 8.45 -5.30 -5.89
C THR A 22 7.79 -5.14 -4.54
N THR A 23 8.05 -6.14 -3.71
CA THR A 23 7.77 -6.18 -2.27
C THR A 23 9.07 -6.59 -1.56
N PRO A 24 9.15 -6.49 -0.22
CA PRO A 24 10.30 -6.99 0.53
C PRO A 24 10.60 -8.47 0.32
N TYR A 25 9.59 -9.26 -0.11
CA TYR A 25 9.68 -10.71 -0.25
C TYR A 25 9.39 -11.18 -1.69
N GLY A 26 9.73 -10.36 -2.68
CA GLY A 26 9.63 -10.69 -4.09
C GLY A 26 8.73 -9.72 -4.86
N ARG A 27 7.66 -10.23 -5.47
CA ARG A 27 6.76 -9.45 -6.33
C ARG A 27 5.32 -9.49 -5.85
N ALA A 28 4.57 -8.44 -6.15
CA ALA A 28 3.20 -8.26 -5.68
C ALA A 28 2.15 -9.11 -6.42
N THR A 29 2.54 -10.13 -7.18
CA THR A 29 1.68 -10.99 -8.01
C THR A 29 0.42 -11.49 -7.28
N ALA A 30 0.52 -11.77 -5.98
CA ALA A 30 -0.58 -12.29 -5.18
C ALA A 30 -1.56 -11.23 -4.65
N PHE A 31 -1.25 -9.94 -4.74
CA PHE A 31 -2.04 -8.85 -4.14
C PHE A 31 -3.51 -8.84 -4.58
N PRO A 32 -3.86 -8.99 -5.88
CA PRO A 32 -5.26 -9.08 -6.30
C PRO A 32 -6.07 -10.15 -5.57
N ARG A 33 -5.45 -11.30 -5.27
CA ARG A 33 -6.08 -12.38 -4.52
C ARG A 33 -6.33 -11.97 -3.07
N TYR A 34 -5.39 -11.29 -2.44
CA TYR A 34 -5.55 -10.80 -1.07
C TYR A 34 -6.66 -9.75 -0.98
N PHE A 35 -6.71 -8.79 -1.91
CA PHE A 35 -7.80 -7.82 -1.96
C PHE A 35 -9.17 -8.50 -2.08
N ALA A 36 -9.31 -9.49 -2.96
CA ALA A 36 -10.57 -10.22 -3.11
C ALA A 36 -11.02 -10.90 -1.81
N VAL A 37 -10.08 -11.48 -1.04
CA VAL A 37 -10.37 -12.09 0.27
C VAL A 37 -10.81 -11.03 1.28
N LEU A 38 -10.11 -9.90 1.37
CA LEU A 38 -10.46 -8.82 2.29
C LEU A 38 -11.78 -8.15 1.93
N GLU A 39 -12.11 -8.04 0.65
CA GLU A 39 -13.38 -7.49 0.19
C GLU A 39 -14.59 -8.39 0.47
N ALA A 40 -14.39 -9.72 0.53
CA ALA A 40 -15.45 -10.69 0.81
C ALA A 40 -15.89 -10.67 2.27
N MET A 41 -14.95 -10.48 3.21
CA MET A 41 -15.22 -10.36 4.66
C MET A 41 -15.99 -11.54 5.26
N ASP A 42 -15.86 -12.74 4.67
CA ASP A 42 -16.69 -13.91 4.99
C ASP A 42 -15.93 -15.03 5.73
N ASP A 43 -14.62 -15.15 5.52
CA ASP A 43 -13.74 -16.12 6.19
C ASP A 43 -12.68 -15.40 7.05
N PRO A 44 -12.85 -15.34 8.39
CA PRO A 44 -11.90 -14.70 9.29
C PRO A 44 -10.47 -15.25 9.19
N THR A 45 -10.29 -16.55 8.97
CA THR A 45 -8.96 -17.16 8.89
C THR A 45 -8.27 -16.79 7.58
N ALA A 46 -9.00 -16.80 6.46
CA ALA A 46 -8.46 -16.35 5.19
C ALA A 46 -8.12 -14.85 5.23
N VAL A 47 -8.97 -14.04 5.85
CA VAL A 47 -8.76 -12.60 6.04
C VAL A 47 -7.54 -12.33 6.91
N GLU A 48 -7.37 -13.00 8.05
CA GLU A 48 -6.21 -12.84 8.92
C GLU A 48 -4.91 -13.10 8.16
N LYS A 49 -4.87 -14.19 7.37
CA LYS A 49 -3.73 -14.49 6.50
C LYS A 49 -3.52 -13.40 5.44
N ALA A 50 -4.58 -12.94 4.78
CA ALA A 50 -4.46 -11.91 3.75
C ALA A 50 -3.97 -10.57 4.34
N LEU A 51 -4.43 -10.17 5.52
CA LEU A 51 -3.95 -8.97 6.22
C LEU A 51 -2.47 -9.10 6.56
N TYR A 52 -2.05 -10.23 7.12
CA TYR A 52 -0.63 -10.48 7.41
C TYR A 52 0.23 -10.36 6.15
N GLU A 53 -0.16 -11.04 5.07
CA GLU A 53 0.57 -11.00 3.81
C GLU A 53 0.63 -9.61 3.19
N MET A 54 -0.44 -8.82 3.30
CA MET A 54 -0.44 -7.43 2.83
C MET A 54 0.50 -6.57 3.68
N GLU A 55 0.37 -6.60 5.01
CA GLU A 55 1.16 -5.78 5.94
C GLU A 55 2.66 -6.00 5.77
N ILE A 56 3.12 -7.25 5.73
CA ILE A 56 4.55 -7.55 5.61
C ILE A 56 5.10 -7.26 4.22
N ASN A 57 4.26 -7.10 3.19
CA ASN A 57 4.69 -6.87 1.81
C ASN A 57 4.55 -5.41 1.38
N THR A 58 3.86 -4.57 2.15
CA THR A 58 3.75 -3.12 1.91
C THR A 58 4.74 -2.32 2.74
N GLU A 59 5.31 -2.90 3.80
CA GLU A 59 6.30 -2.25 4.65
C GLU A 59 7.29 -3.30 5.22
N HIS A 60 8.56 -2.93 5.31
CA HIS A 60 9.55 -3.70 6.08
C HIS A 60 10.60 -2.79 6.73
N GLN A 61 10.69 -2.83 8.06
CA GLN A 61 11.67 -2.08 8.86
C GLN A 61 11.71 -0.57 8.56
N GLY A 62 10.55 0.05 8.38
CA GLY A 62 10.38 1.45 8.03
C GLY A 62 10.51 1.76 6.53
N THR A 63 10.75 0.75 5.70
CA THR A 63 10.94 0.92 4.25
C THR A 63 9.67 0.58 3.50
N LEU A 64 9.24 1.50 2.62
CA LEU A 64 8.13 1.26 1.68
C LEU A 64 8.67 0.79 0.33
N TRP A 65 7.83 0.08 -0.42
CA TRP A 65 8.23 -0.64 -1.63
C TRP A 65 7.40 -0.18 -2.82
N HIS A 66 7.80 -0.58 -4.03
CA HIS A 66 7.17 -0.13 -5.27
C HIS A 66 5.69 -0.46 -5.33
N ALA A 67 5.29 -1.62 -4.79
CA ALA A 67 3.88 -2.02 -4.72
C ALA A 67 3.06 -1.25 -3.67
N THR A 68 3.69 -0.65 -2.65
CA THR A 68 3.04 -0.05 -1.49
C THR A 68 2.02 1.04 -1.84
N PRO A 69 2.38 2.13 -2.57
CA PRO A 69 1.42 3.20 -2.86
C PRO A 69 0.19 2.68 -3.61
N PHE A 70 0.36 1.71 -4.52
CA PHE A 70 -0.76 1.10 -5.23
C PHE A 70 -1.63 0.22 -4.32
N ALA A 71 -1.02 -0.61 -3.48
CA ALA A 71 -1.74 -1.47 -2.55
C ALA A 71 -2.61 -0.65 -1.59
N LEU A 72 -2.09 0.46 -1.07
CA LEU A 72 -2.81 1.35 -0.17
C LEU A 72 -4.10 1.90 -0.79
N ILE A 73 -4.16 2.11 -2.11
CA ILE A 73 -5.40 2.57 -2.78
C ILE A 73 -6.53 1.56 -2.53
N PHE A 74 -6.24 0.28 -2.74
CA PHE A 74 -7.22 -0.78 -2.57
C PHE A 74 -7.52 -1.03 -1.10
N LEU A 75 -6.50 -1.04 -0.23
CA LEU A 75 -6.68 -1.16 1.21
C LEU A 75 -7.54 -0.02 1.76
N ALA A 76 -7.39 1.22 1.29
CA ALA A 76 -8.21 2.35 1.73
C ALA A 76 -9.68 2.21 1.32
N ARG A 77 -9.95 1.62 0.15
CA ARG A 77 -11.31 1.30 -0.30
C ARG A 77 -11.92 0.16 0.53
N ILE A 78 -11.13 -0.88 0.81
CA ILE A 78 -11.51 -2.01 1.67
C ILE A 78 -11.80 -1.54 3.09
N PHE A 79 -10.96 -0.65 3.64
CA PHE A 79 -11.13 -0.06 4.95
C PHE A 79 -12.47 0.67 5.06
N ARG A 80 -12.81 1.55 4.11
CA ARG A 80 -14.12 2.22 4.09
C ARG A 80 -15.30 1.24 4.05
N ARG A 81 -15.18 0.16 3.26
CA ARG A 81 -16.21 -0.91 3.22
C ARG A 81 -16.30 -1.66 4.56
N ALA A 82 -15.17 -1.92 5.19
CA ALA A 82 -15.10 -2.60 6.49
C ALA A 82 -15.74 -1.74 7.58
N LEU A 83 -15.44 -0.45 7.63
CA LEU A 83 -16.07 0.53 8.52
C LEU A 83 -17.59 0.60 8.33
N ALA A 84 -18.09 0.49 7.10
CA ALA A 84 -19.53 0.49 6.84
C ALA A 84 -20.24 -0.78 7.35
N ALA A 85 -19.52 -1.91 7.43
CA ALA A 85 -20.07 -3.22 7.79
C ALA A 85 -19.76 -3.66 9.24
N GLN A 86 -18.81 -2.99 9.92
CA GLN A 86 -18.25 -3.46 11.19
C GLN A 86 -19.25 -3.55 12.35
N ALA A 87 -20.40 -2.85 12.29
CA ALA A 87 -21.43 -2.97 13.31
C ALA A 87 -22.07 -4.38 13.34
N GLU A 88 -22.18 -5.02 12.18
CA GLU A 88 -22.92 -6.28 11.98
C GLU A 88 -22.01 -7.45 11.57
N ASN A 89 -20.76 -7.18 11.15
CA ASN A 89 -19.79 -8.19 10.72
C ASN A 89 -18.49 -8.08 11.55
N GLU A 90 -18.21 -9.11 12.35
CA GLU A 90 -16.98 -9.18 13.17
C GLU A 90 -15.71 -9.26 12.31
N THR A 91 -15.75 -9.95 11.17
CA THR A 91 -14.64 -9.98 10.20
C THR A 91 -14.36 -8.59 9.66
N ALA A 92 -15.40 -7.80 9.39
CA ALA A 92 -15.24 -6.42 8.94
C ALA A 92 -14.64 -5.53 10.05
N ARG A 93 -15.07 -5.70 11.31
CA ARG A 93 -14.45 -5.03 12.47
C ARG A 93 -12.97 -5.36 12.61
N MET A 94 -12.61 -6.63 12.44
CA MET A 94 -11.21 -7.07 12.46
C MET A 94 -10.39 -6.41 11.35
N ILE A 95 -10.92 -6.37 10.12
CA ILE A 95 -10.27 -5.70 8.98
C ILE A 95 -10.10 -4.21 9.26
N ALA A 96 -11.14 -3.52 9.70
CA ALA A 96 -11.08 -2.10 10.01
C ALA A 96 -9.96 -1.80 11.02
N LYS A 97 -9.94 -2.52 12.14
CA LYS A 97 -8.92 -2.36 13.18
C LYS A 97 -7.50 -2.61 12.65
N ARG A 98 -7.28 -3.72 11.94
CA ARG A 98 -5.96 -4.10 11.42
C ARG A 98 -5.45 -3.14 10.35
N LEU A 99 -6.33 -2.67 9.46
CA LEU A 99 -5.98 -1.67 8.47
C LEU A 99 -5.72 -0.31 9.11
N LEU A 100 -6.45 0.09 10.16
CA LEU A 100 -6.11 1.29 10.93
C LEU A 100 -4.69 1.19 11.49
N GLU A 101 -4.37 0.11 12.22
CA GLU A 101 -3.03 -0.12 12.77
C GLU A 101 -1.95 -0.03 11.70
N HIS A 102 -2.18 -0.65 10.54
CA HIS A 102 -1.24 -0.61 9.42
C HIS A 102 -1.11 0.80 8.81
N PHE A 103 -2.21 1.53 8.62
CA PHE A 103 -2.16 2.90 8.07
C PHE A 103 -1.44 3.88 8.99
N LEU A 104 -1.55 3.72 10.32
CA LEU A 104 -0.76 4.50 11.27
C LEU A 104 0.73 4.20 11.13
N LEU A 105 1.11 2.92 11.02
CA LEU A 105 2.50 2.53 10.75
C LEU A 105 3.01 3.14 9.43
N ILE A 106 2.23 3.09 8.35
CA ILE A 106 2.60 3.70 7.08
C ILE A 106 2.75 5.22 7.22
N ALA A 107 1.89 5.89 8.00
CA ALA A 107 2.01 7.31 8.27
C ALA A 107 3.32 7.65 9.00
N GLU A 108 3.73 6.83 9.98
CA GLU A 108 5.04 6.95 10.64
C GLU A 108 6.19 6.76 9.64
N CYS A 109 6.10 5.76 8.74
CA CYS A 109 7.11 5.55 7.70
C CYS A 109 7.20 6.72 6.72
N VAL A 110 6.06 7.29 6.32
CA VAL A 110 6.00 8.49 5.48
C VAL A 110 6.68 9.66 6.17
N HIS A 111 6.37 9.91 7.44
CA HIS A 111 6.99 10.99 8.20
C HIS A 111 8.51 10.83 8.29
N MET A 112 9.00 9.62 8.59
CA MET A 112 10.43 9.32 8.60
C MET A 112 11.07 9.52 7.22
N GLY A 113 10.39 9.11 6.15
CA GLY A 113 10.86 9.31 4.76
C GLY A 113 11.00 10.79 4.38
N ASP A 114 10.08 11.64 4.84
CA ASP A 114 10.10 13.09 4.61
C ASP A 114 11.18 13.83 5.41
N GLU A 115 11.66 13.27 6.52
CA GLU A 115 12.74 13.87 7.32
C GLU A 115 14.15 13.57 6.78
N LEU A 116 14.29 12.52 5.98
CA LEU A 116 15.55 12.12 5.38
C LEU A 116 15.89 12.95 4.13
N GLU A 117 17.16 12.95 3.71
CA GLU A 117 17.53 13.54 2.42
C GLU A 117 16.90 12.70 1.30
N HIS A 118 16.05 13.33 0.50
CA HIS A 118 15.33 12.67 -0.58
C HIS A 118 15.28 13.55 -1.84
N ALA A 119 15.12 12.89 -3.00
CA ALA A 119 14.88 13.59 -4.27
C ALA A 119 13.47 14.20 -4.32
N ALA A 120 13.19 15.03 -5.33
CA ALA A 120 11.82 15.40 -5.62
C ALA A 120 11.02 14.16 -6.10
N PRO A 121 9.74 14.03 -5.74
CA PRO A 121 8.93 12.90 -6.20
C PRO A 121 8.64 13.04 -7.70
N LEU A 122 8.29 11.92 -8.33
CA LEU A 122 7.82 11.89 -9.71
C LEU A 122 6.56 12.77 -9.86
N PRO A 123 6.35 13.44 -11.00
CA PRO A 123 5.25 14.40 -11.15
C PRO A 123 3.84 13.81 -11.05
N ARG A 124 3.65 12.54 -11.46
CA ARG A 124 2.34 11.86 -11.46
C ARG A 124 2.40 10.52 -10.76
N PHE A 125 1.32 10.13 -10.11
CA PHE A 125 1.20 8.81 -9.48
C PHE A 125 1.41 7.70 -10.52
N SER A 126 0.81 7.85 -11.70
CA SER A 126 0.96 6.91 -12.81
C SER A 126 2.40 6.75 -13.29
N ASP A 127 3.29 7.71 -13.02
CA ASP A 127 4.68 7.63 -13.47
C ASP A 127 5.44 6.50 -12.77
N LEU A 128 4.94 6.02 -11.62
CA LEU A 128 5.50 4.85 -10.94
C LEU A 128 5.33 3.57 -11.77
N LEU A 129 4.46 3.56 -12.79
CA LEU A 129 4.26 2.43 -13.71
C LEU A 129 4.97 2.62 -15.06
N ARG A 130 5.88 3.59 -15.18
CA ARG A 130 6.69 3.73 -16.39
C ARG A 130 7.58 2.50 -16.58
N GLU A 131 7.71 2.06 -17.83
CA GLU A 131 8.41 0.83 -18.21
C GLU A 131 9.83 0.73 -17.64
N GLU A 132 10.55 1.84 -17.60
CA GLU A 132 11.92 1.94 -17.06
C GLU A 132 12.03 1.60 -15.56
N TYR A 133 10.94 1.67 -14.80
CA TYR A 133 10.91 1.35 -13.37
C TYR A 133 10.40 -0.06 -13.09
N LEU A 134 9.70 -0.67 -14.04
CA LEU A 134 9.08 -1.97 -13.86
C LEU A 134 10.12 -3.10 -13.92
N TRP A 135 9.81 -4.19 -13.22
CA TRP A 135 10.59 -5.43 -13.29
C TRP A 135 10.24 -6.21 -14.55
N SER A 136 11.01 -7.23 -14.92
CA SER A 136 10.74 -8.01 -16.13
C SER A 136 9.31 -8.56 -16.15
N GLU A 137 8.67 -8.59 -17.32
CA GLU A 137 7.35 -9.22 -17.50
C GLU A 137 7.36 -10.70 -17.09
N VAL A 138 8.47 -11.39 -17.34
CA VAL A 138 8.68 -12.77 -16.92
C VAL A 138 9.43 -12.77 -15.60
N TYR A 139 8.90 -13.45 -14.61
CA TYR A 139 9.60 -13.67 -13.35
C TYR A 139 10.76 -14.63 -13.55
N ASP A 140 11.94 -14.20 -13.16
CA ASP A 140 13.17 -14.98 -13.10
C ASP A 140 13.88 -14.60 -11.80
N GLU A 141 14.06 -15.58 -10.92
CA GLU A 141 14.61 -15.36 -9.57
C GLU A 141 16.08 -14.93 -9.64
N GLU A 142 16.87 -15.50 -10.54
CA GLU A 142 18.30 -15.18 -10.66
C GLU A 142 18.50 -13.77 -11.21
N GLU A 143 17.72 -13.36 -12.22
CA GLU A 143 17.77 -11.99 -12.76
C GLU A 143 17.27 -10.95 -11.74
N ASP A 144 16.24 -11.31 -10.96
CA ASP A 144 15.71 -10.47 -9.89
C ASP A 144 16.75 -10.26 -8.77
N GLU A 145 17.43 -11.33 -8.35
CA GLU A 145 18.54 -11.29 -7.39
C GLU A 145 19.71 -10.43 -7.91
N LEU A 146 20.12 -10.62 -9.16
CA LEU A 146 21.19 -9.83 -9.77
C LEU A 146 20.87 -8.33 -9.78
N ARG A 147 19.61 -7.96 -10.06
CA ARG A 147 19.18 -6.56 -10.01
C ARG A 147 19.23 -5.99 -8.59
N TRP A 148 19.00 -6.79 -7.56
CA TRP A 148 19.14 -6.32 -6.17
C TRP A 148 20.59 -6.07 -5.76
N GLU A 149 21.57 -6.63 -6.48
CA GLU A 149 23.00 -6.37 -6.26
C GLU A 149 23.47 -5.02 -6.87
N ASP A 150 22.66 -4.39 -7.73
CA ASP A 150 22.97 -3.08 -8.28
C ASP A 150 22.95 -1.99 -7.19
N GLU A 151 23.92 -1.06 -7.26
CA GLU A 151 24.02 0.06 -6.29
C GLU A 151 22.79 0.99 -6.35
N ASP A 152 22.15 1.09 -7.53
CA ASP A 152 21.02 1.99 -7.82
C ASP A 152 19.77 1.19 -8.26
N VAL A 153 19.28 0.26 -7.43
CA VAL A 153 18.09 -0.56 -7.75
C VAL A 153 16.86 0.30 -8.11
N PHE A 154 16.67 1.38 -7.37
CA PHE A 154 15.64 2.39 -7.62
C PHE A 154 16.28 3.76 -7.76
N PRO A 155 15.97 4.51 -8.83
CA PRO A 155 16.28 5.93 -8.90
C PRO A 155 15.70 6.67 -7.68
N ALA A 156 16.43 7.66 -7.16
CA ALA A 156 16.07 8.34 -5.92
C ALA A 156 14.67 9.00 -5.98
N GLU A 157 14.27 9.55 -7.13
CA GLU A 157 12.94 10.11 -7.34
C GLU A 157 11.85 9.05 -7.30
N LEU A 158 12.10 7.84 -7.82
CA LEU A 158 11.17 6.72 -7.77
C LEU A 158 11.01 6.25 -6.32
N PHE A 159 12.13 6.05 -5.62
CA PHE A 159 12.14 5.56 -4.26
C PHE A 159 11.38 6.50 -3.31
N TYR A 160 11.68 7.80 -3.34
CA TYR A 160 10.93 8.76 -2.54
C TYR A 160 9.45 8.85 -2.92
N SER A 161 9.12 8.62 -4.20
CA SER A 161 7.73 8.59 -4.65
C SER A 161 6.89 7.50 -3.97
N PHE A 162 7.49 6.42 -3.48
CA PHE A 162 6.76 5.40 -2.69
C PHE A 162 6.14 6.02 -1.44
N TYR A 163 6.90 6.86 -0.74
CA TYR A 163 6.45 7.58 0.45
C TYR A 163 5.47 8.69 0.10
N TYR A 164 5.84 9.53 -0.86
CA TYR A 164 5.03 10.68 -1.28
C TYR A 164 3.63 10.28 -1.74
N TYR A 165 3.51 9.24 -2.57
CA TYR A 165 2.21 8.79 -3.05
C TYR A 165 1.45 7.95 -2.02
N SER A 166 2.14 7.23 -1.12
CA SER A 166 1.48 6.61 0.04
C SER A 166 0.81 7.66 0.92
N ALA A 167 1.48 8.80 1.15
CA ALA A 167 0.92 9.94 1.89
C ALA A 167 -0.37 10.49 1.23
N GLN A 168 -0.38 10.63 -0.10
CA GLN A 168 -1.58 11.08 -0.83
C GLN A 168 -2.75 10.11 -0.70
N VAL A 169 -2.48 8.81 -0.70
CA VAL A 169 -3.53 7.80 -0.49
C VAL A 169 -4.10 7.88 0.92
N LEU A 170 -3.24 7.99 1.95
CA LEU A 170 -3.68 8.16 3.34
C LEU A 170 -4.49 9.45 3.53
N ALA A 171 -4.08 10.54 2.89
CA ALA A 171 -4.83 11.80 2.90
C ALA A 171 -6.25 11.63 2.31
N SER A 172 -6.45 10.71 1.36
CA SER A 172 -7.78 10.44 0.80
C SER A 172 -8.77 9.83 1.80
N CYS A 173 -8.29 9.15 2.85
CA CYS A 173 -9.11 8.53 3.90
C CYS A 173 -8.84 9.11 5.30
N GLU A 174 -8.25 10.31 5.38
CA GLU A 174 -7.84 10.92 6.64
C GLU A 174 -9.00 11.11 7.63
N GLY A 175 -10.19 11.46 7.12
CA GLY A 175 -11.38 11.64 7.94
C GLY A 175 -11.83 10.34 8.61
N GLU A 176 -11.87 9.25 7.84
CA GLU A 176 -12.20 7.92 8.33
C GLU A 176 -11.14 7.40 9.31
N LEU A 177 -9.86 7.62 9.02
CA LEU A 177 -8.74 7.25 9.90
C LEU A 177 -8.84 7.93 11.27
N LYS A 178 -9.05 9.25 11.29
CA LYS A 178 -9.18 10.02 12.53
C LYS A 178 -10.37 9.58 13.36
N GLN A 179 -11.51 9.34 12.72
CA GLN A 179 -12.71 8.89 13.40
C GLN A 179 -12.53 7.48 13.99
N GLU A 180 -12.00 6.54 13.21
CA GLU A 180 -11.81 5.17 13.70
C GLU A 180 -10.74 5.10 14.81
N ALA A 181 -9.68 5.90 14.74
CA ALA A 181 -8.69 5.99 15.81
C ALA A 181 -9.23 6.64 17.09
N LEU A 182 -10.14 7.60 16.97
CA LEU A 182 -10.89 8.15 18.10
C LEU A 182 -11.70 7.04 18.78
N ASP A 183 -12.47 6.29 17.99
CA ASP A 183 -13.38 5.25 18.47
C ASP A 183 -12.62 4.04 19.05
N SER A 184 -11.42 3.78 18.54
CA SER A 184 -10.51 2.71 19.00
C SER A 184 -9.52 3.13 20.11
N GLU A 185 -9.63 4.34 20.66
CA GLU A 185 -8.71 4.90 21.67
C GLU A 185 -7.23 5.00 21.21
N MET A 186 -6.99 5.06 19.91
CA MET A 186 -5.66 5.11 19.27
C MET A 186 -5.20 6.52 18.87
N MET A 187 -5.93 7.57 19.27
CA MET A 187 -5.69 8.96 18.83
C MET A 187 -4.26 9.49 19.06
N ASN A 188 -3.53 8.99 20.05
CA ASN A 188 -2.16 9.43 20.34
C ASN A 188 -1.12 8.96 19.30
N ARG A 189 -1.55 8.25 18.25
CA ARG A 189 -0.71 7.66 17.18
C ARG A 189 -1.01 8.23 15.79
N ILE A 190 -1.93 9.20 15.69
CA ILE A 190 -2.18 10.01 14.48
C ILE A 190 -1.43 11.34 14.65
#